data_AF-A0A1V6D335-F1
#
_entry.id   AF-A0A1V6D335-F1
#
_cell.length_a   1.000
_cell.length_b   1.000
_cell.length_c   1.000
_cell.angle_alpha   90.00
_cell.angle_beta   90.00
_cell.angle_gamma   90.00
#
_symmetry.space_group_name_H-M   'P 1'
#
loop_
_entity.id
_entity.type
_entity.pdbx_description
1 polymer ?
#
loop_
_entity_poly.entity_id
_entity_poly.type
_entity_poly.pdbx_seq_one_letter_code
_entity_poly.pdbx_strand_id
1 'polypeptide(L)'
;MKSSRLWIIVLIILSSMMLACRYSINYQFFEKKCPNEVTYIQNEYIKATTVDRLENGWSIGLVHVFYGKYVDEAGNERFGRNAHISVRNDITGESDSLVVHKCEIFYTGDTGYQVIGLKINTSFKSMPGSSNGYILLGQLP
;
A
#
# COMPACT_ATOMS: atom_id res chain seq x y z
N MET A 1 -32.48 39.67 -40.33
CA MET A 1 -31.19 39.55 -39.61
C MET A 1 -31.46 39.34 -38.11
N LYS A 2 -31.77 38.12 -37.69
CA LYS A 2 -32.01 37.75 -36.28
C LYS A 2 -31.52 36.31 -36.07
N SER A 3 -30.21 36.06 -35.99
CA SER A 3 -29.73 34.71 -35.61
C SER A 3 -28.23 34.60 -35.27
N SER A 4 -27.59 35.66 -34.77
CA SER A 4 -26.14 35.58 -34.41
C SER A 4 -25.87 35.66 -32.91
N ARG A 5 -26.86 36.10 -32.11
CA ARG A 5 -26.67 36.28 -30.65
C ARG A 5 -27.02 35.05 -29.82
N LEU A 6 -27.80 34.10 -30.35
CA LEU A 6 -28.17 32.88 -29.62
C LEU A 6 -27.02 31.86 -29.54
N TRP A 7 -26.20 31.77 -30.58
CA TRP A 7 -25.10 30.79 -30.66
C TRP A 7 -23.99 31.05 -29.63
N ILE A 8 -23.72 32.31 -29.29
CA ILE A 8 -22.68 32.68 -28.33
C ILE A 8 -23.08 32.25 -26.91
N ILE A 9 -24.36 32.35 -26.55
CA ILE A 9 -24.85 31.94 -25.23
C ILE A 9 -24.77 30.41 -25.07
N VAL A 10 -25.09 29.65 -26.12
CA VAL A 10 -24.98 28.18 -26.12
C VAL A 10 -23.52 27.72 -25.96
N LEU A 11 -22.57 28.42 -26.58
CA LEU A 11 -21.13 28.13 -26.47
C LEU A 11 -20.58 28.35 -25.05
N ILE A 12 -21.08 29.36 -24.32
CA ILE A 12 -20.65 29.63 -22.95
C ILE A 12 -21.17 28.56 -21.99
N ILE A 13 -22.40 28.06 -22.18
CA ILE A 13 -23.00 27.01 -21.35
C ILE A 13 -22.33 25.65 -21.59
N LEU A 14 -21.92 25.32 -22.83
CA LEU A 14 -21.17 24.09 -23.10
C LEU A 14 -19.74 24.13 -22.52
N SER A 15 -19.11 25.32 -22.47
CA SER A 15 -17.78 25.50 -21.89
C SER A 15 -17.76 25.26 -20.37
N SER A 16 -18.80 25.72 -19.65
CA SER A 16 -18.87 25.52 -18.19
C SER A 16 -19.14 24.08 -17.78
N MET A 17 -19.79 23.26 -18.62
CA MET A 17 -19.94 21.81 -18.36
C MET A 17 -18.63 21.02 -18.50
N MET A 18 -17.68 21.49 -19.34
CA MET A 18 -16.36 20.87 -19.47
C MET A 18 -15.41 21.20 -18.30
N LEU A 19 -15.69 22.24 -17.52
CA LEU A 19 -14.91 22.59 -16.32
C LEU A 19 -15.39 21.85 -15.06
N ALA A 20 -16.66 21.45 -14.98
CA ALA A 20 -17.17 20.66 -13.87
C ALA A 20 -16.70 19.19 -13.88
N CYS A 21 -16.23 18.68 -15.03
CA CYS A 21 -15.63 17.34 -15.12
C CYS A 21 -14.14 17.31 -14.76
N ARG A 22 -13.58 18.44 -14.30
CA ARG A 22 -12.28 18.50 -13.62
C ARG A 22 -12.43 18.56 -12.10
N TYR A 23 -13.49 17.94 -11.56
CA TYR A 23 -13.47 17.48 -10.18
C TYR A 23 -12.38 16.42 -10.09
N SER A 24 -11.14 16.88 -9.88
CA SER A 24 -10.05 16.04 -9.42
C SER A 24 -10.61 15.26 -8.24
N ILE A 25 -10.77 13.94 -8.41
CA ILE A 25 -11.06 13.03 -7.32
C ILE A 25 -9.94 13.28 -6.32
N ASN A 26 -10.27 14.04 -5.28
CA ASN A 26 -9.39 14.32 -4.19
C ASN A 26 -9.35 12.99 -3.43
N TYR A 27 -8.45 12.10 -3.84
CA TYR A 27 -8.05 10.96 -3.03
C TYR A 27 -7.39 11.56 -1.80
N GLN A 28 -8.20 12.04 -0.86
CA GLN A 28 -7.75 12.24 0.51
C GLN A 28 -7.38 10.85 0.99
N PHE A 29 -6.12 10.51 0.76
CA PHE A 29 -5.47 9.29 1.16
C PHE A 29 -5.30 9.40 2.67
N PHE A 30 -6.42 9.30 3.40
CA PHE A 30 -6.40 9.20 4.85
C PHE A 30 -5.78 7.85 5.15
N GLU A 31 -4.47 7.85 5.40
CA GLU A 31 -3.76 6.73 5.97
C GLU A 31 -4.34 6.48 7.36
N LYS A 32 -5.43 5.70 7.44
CA LYS A 32 -6.05 5.28 8.70
C LYS A 32 -4.95 4.70 9.60
N LYS A 33 -4.85 5.20 10.84
CA LYS A 33 -4.02 4.56 11.87
C LYS A 33 -4.63 3.20 12.19
N CYS A 34 -3.78 2.23 12.52
CA CYS A 34 -4.28 0.90 12.88
C CYS A 34 -5.15 0.99 14.13
N PRO A 35 -6.29 0.27 14.15
CA PRO A 35 -7.33 0.45 15.17
C PRO A 35 -6.86 0.07 16.58
N ASN A 36 -5.79 -0.71 16.69
CA ASN A 36 -5.21 -1.14 17.95
C ASN A 36 -3.86 -0.45 18.14
N GLU A 37 -3.74 0.38 19.16
CA GLU A 37 -2.47 0.97 19.58
C GLU A 37 -1.68 -0.12 20.33
N VAL A 38 -1.01 -0.97 19.57
CA VAL A 38 -0.20 -2.07 20.11
C VAL A 38 1.20 -1.55 20.46
N THR A 39 1.72 -1.97 21.62
CA THR A 39 3.14 -1.79 21.93
C THR A 39 3.92 -2.91 21.26
N TYR A 40 4.69 -2.59 20.23
CA TYR A 40 5.51 -3.56 19.53
C TYR A 40 6.77 -3.91 20.33
N ILE A 41 7.15 -5.18 20.34
CA ILE A 41 8.44 -5.62 20.91
C ILE A 41 9.58 -4.97 20.11
N GLN A 42 9.48 -5.04 18.78
CA GLN A 42 10.46 -4.52 17.85
C GLN A 42 9.79 -4.12 16.53
N ASN A 43 10.45 -3.25 15.77
CA ASN A 43 10.00 -2.84 14.46
C ASN A 43 11.00 -3.28 13.39
N GLU A 44 10.50 -3.92 12.33
CA GLU A 44 11.30 -4.35 11.19
C GLU A 44 11.04 -3.44 9.98
N TYR A 45 12.13 -2.95 9.39
CA TYR A 45 12.07 -2.08 8.21
C TYR A 45 12.71 -2.78 7.02
N ILE A 46 11.88 -3.22 6.08
CA ILE A 46 12.33 -4.02 4.94
C ILE A 46 12.13 -3.22 3.66
N LYS A 47 13.23 -3.00 2.93
CA LYS A 47 13.18 -2.30 1.64
C LYS A 47 12.72 -3.27 0.56
N ALA A 48 12.04 -2.74 -0.45
CA ALA A 48 11.63 -3.56 -1.59
C ALA A 48 12.86 -4.12 -2.29
N THR A 49 12.72 -5.35 -2.79
CA THR A 49 13.78 -6.21 -3.35
C THR A 49 14.88 -6.61 -2.36
N THR A 50 14.65 -6.46 -1.06
CA THR A 50 15.58 -6.91 -0.01
C THR A 50 14.91 -7.92 0.92
N VAL A 51 15.74 -8.66 1.64
CA VAL A 51 15.34 -9.65 2.64
C VAL A 51 15.94 -9.24 3.98
N ASP A 52 15.13 -9.35 5.02
CA ASP A 52 15.56 -9.20 6.39
C ASP A 52 15.47 -10.53 7.14
N ARG A 53 16.42 -10.77 8.05
CA ARG A 53 16.51 -12.02 8.83
C ARG A 53 16.05 -11.74 10.25
N LEU A 54 15.05 -12.49 10.68
CA LEU A 54 14.46 -12.39 12.01
C LEU A 54 15.20 -13.29 13.00
N GLU A 55 15.12 -12.92 14.29
CA GLU A 55 15.77 -13.68 15.37
C GLU A 55 15.19 -15.09 15.57
N ASN A 56 13.94 -15.31 15.15
CA ASN A 56 13.25 -16.60 15.26
C ASN A 56 13.63 -17.61 14.15
N GLY A 57 14.65 -17.31 13.34
CA GLY A 57 15.09 -18.18 12.24
C GLY A 57 14.22 -18.10 10.99
N TRP A 58 13.34 -17.10 10.91
CA TRP A 58 12.61 -16.76 9.68
C TRP A 58 13.26 -15.59 8.96
N SER A 59 13.00 -15.50 7.66
CA SER A 59 13.39 -14.41 6.79
C SER A 59 12.15 -13.81 6.12
N ILE A 60 12.08 -12.49 6.04
CA ILE A 60 11.01 -11.78 5.32
C ILE A 60 11.62 -10.97 4.18
N GLY A 61 11.19 -11.25 2.96
CA GLY A 61 11.54 -10.50 1.76
C GLY A 61 10.40 -9.62 1.31
N LEU A 62 10.66 -8.34 1.03
CA LEU A 62 9.69 -7.49 0.36
C LEU A 62 9.93 -7.54 -1.15
N VAL A 63 8.97 -8.07 -1.92
CA VAL A 63 9.09 -8.12 -3.38
C VAL A 63 8.80 -6.73 -3.95
N HIS A 64 7.60 -6.20 -3.68
CA HIS A 64 7.19 -4.86 -4.09
C HIS A 64 5.95 -4.38 -3.32
N VAL A 65 5.69 -3.07 -3.36
CA VAL A 65 4.48 -2.43 -2.83
C VAL A 65 3.71 -1.82 -4.00
N PHE A 66 2.40 -2.05 -4.06
CA PHE A 66 1.53 -1.67 -5.17
C PHE A 66 0.17 -1.16 -4.68
N TYR A 67 -0.61 -0.53 -5.57
CA TYR A 67 -2.00 -0.19 -5.31
C TYR A 67 -2.92 -1.33 -5.74
N GLY A 68 -3.87 -1.70 -4.88
CA GLY A 68 -4.81 -2.78 -5.16
C GLY A 68 -6.01 -2.78 -4.24
N LYS A 69 -6.95 -3.69 -4.53
CA LYS A 69 -8.07 -3.99 -3.65
C LYS A 69 -7.62 -4.95 -2.54
N TYR A 70 -8.21 -4.84 -1.36
CA TYR A 70 -8.04 -5.76 -0.24
C TYR A 70 -9.29 -5.76 0.65
N VAL A 71 -9.45 -6.77 1.50
CA VAL A 71 -10.56 -6.85 2.47
C VAL A 71 -10.02 -6.45 3.84
N ASP A 72 -10.58 -5.42 4.45
CA ASP A 72 -10.16 -4.99 5.79
C ASP A 72 -10.63 -5.95 6.90
N GLU A 73 -10.12 -5.77 8.13
CA GLU A 73 -10.51 -6.60 9.29
C GLU A 73 -12.03 -6.60 9.57
N ALA A 74 -12.75 -5.58 9.11
CA ALA A 74 -14.19 -5.47 9.24
C ALA A 74 -14.94 -6.13 8.06
N GLY A 75 -14.24 -6.85 7.19
CA GLY A 75 -14.80 -7.58 6.05
C GLY A 75 -15.16 -6.70 4.85
N ASN A 76 -14.71 -5.44 4.80
CA ASN A 76 -15.08 -4.52 3.73
C ASN A 76 -14.00 -4.47 2.65
N GLU A 77 -14.41 -4.47 1.39
CA GLU A 77 -13.50 -4.19 0.27
C GLU A 77 -13.02 -2.74 0.35
N ARG A 78 -11.69 -2.57 0.32
CA ARG A 78 -10.99 -1.30 0.30
C ARG A 78 -10.04 -1.27 -0.89
N PHE A 79 -9.68 -0.06 -1.31
CA PHE A 79 -8.60 0.17 -2.26
C PHE A 79 -7.48 0.93 -1.54
N GLY A 80 -6.25 0.46 -1.64
CA GLY A 80 -5.11 1.09 -0.99
C GLY A 80 -3.78 0.43 -1.34
N ARG A 81 -2.79 0.59 -0.47
CA ARG A 81 -1.46 0.01 -0.66
C ARG A 81 -1.43 -1.42 -0.12
N ASN A 82 -0.92 -2.32 -0.95
CA ASN A 82 -0.61 -3.71 -0.62
C ASN A 82 0.90 -3.94 -0.82
N ALA A 83 1.45 -4.94 -0.13
CA ALA A 83 2.80 -5.42 -0.32
C ALA A 83 2.78 -6.91 -0.63
N HIS A 84 3.53 -7.31 -1.65
CA HIS A 84 3.84 -8.71 -1.86
C HIS A 84 5.12 -9.03 -1.10
N ILE A 85 5.01 -9.90 -0.10
CA ILE A 85 6.13 -10.37 0.71
C ILE A 85 6.35 -11.88 0.49
N SER A 86 7.58 -12.32 0.67
CA SER A 86 7.94 -13.72 0.76
C SER A 86 8.43 -14.00 2.17
N VAL A 87 7.93 -15.03 2.83
CA VAL A 87 8.41 -15.48 4.13
C VAL A 87 9.10 -16.83 3.98
N ARG A 88 10.19 -17.06 4.71
CA ARG A 88 10.93 -18.32 4.64
C ARG A 88 11.42 -18.72 6.02
N ASN A 89 11.28 -19.98 6.39
CA ASN A 89 11.97 -20.59 7.51
C ASN A 89 13.37 -21.03 7.05
N ASP A 90 14.42 -20.49 7.66
CA ASP A 90 15.80 -20.74 7.23
C ASP A 90 16.31 -22.12 7.67
N ILE A 91 15.67 -22.75 8.66
CA ILE A 91 16.03 -24.06 9.18
C ILE A 91 15.37 -25.17 8.36
N THR A 92 14.05 -25.09 8.16
CA THR A 92 13.28 -26.12 7.45
C THR A 92 13.28 -25.93 5.94
N GLY A 93 13.55 -24.70 5.46
CA GLY A 93 13.45 -24.33 4.06
C GLY A 93 12.01 -24.07 3.58
N GLU A 94 11.02 -24.15 4.48
CA GLU A 94 9.63 -23.79 4.19
C GLU A 94 9.54 -22.33 3.74
N SER A 95 8.70 -22.04 2.76
CA SER A 95 8.51 -20.68 2.26
C SER A 95 7.10 -20.45 1.76
N ASP A 96 6.60 -19.24 1.94
CA ASP A 96 5.31 -18.79 1.44
C ASP A 96 5.39 -17.39 0.85
N SER A 97 4.38 -17.00 0.08
CA SER A 97 4.24 -15.69 -0.54
C SER A 97 2.88 -15.10 -0.22
N LEU A 98 2.88 -13.95 0.46
CA LEU A 98 1.71 -13.31 1.01
C LEU A 98 1.51 -11.94 0.38
N VAL A 99 0.25 -11.54 0.20
CA VAL A 99 -0.11 -10.16 -0.11
C VAL A 99 -0.68 -9.57 1.17
N VAL A 100 0.05 -8.63 1.76
CA VAL A 100 -0.33 -7.98 3.00
C VAL A 100 -0.70 -6.52 2.79
N HIS A 101 -1.62 -5.99 3.58
CA HIS A 101 -2.01 -4.58 3.56
C HIS A 101 -1.81 -3.90 4.90
N LYS A 102 -1.93 -2.58 4.93
CA LYS A 102 -1.76 -1.81 6.17
C LYS A 102 -2.72 -2.34 7.25
N CYS A 103 -2.20 -2.45 8.47
CA CYS A 103 -2.86 -2.95 9.69
C CYS A 103 -3.15 -4.45 9.73
N GLU A 104 -2.90 -5.18 8.65
CA GLU A 104 -3.02 -6.63 8.65
C GLU A 104 -2.00 -7.26 9.59
N ILE A 105 -2.40 -8.35 10.22
CA ILE A 105 -1.54 -9.19 11.06
C ILE A 105 -1.33 -10.51 10.33
N PHE A 106 -0.07 -10.91 10.19
CA PHE A 106 0.32 -12.23 9.70
C PHE A 106 1.32 -12.87 10.67
N TYR A 107 1.53 -14.17 10.54
CA TYR A 107 2.39 -14.93 11.45
C TYR A 107 3.53 -15.61 10.69
N THR A 108 4.71 -15.64 11.31
CA THR A 108 5.85 -16.47 10.87
C THR A 108 6.24 -17.37 12.03
N GLY A 109 5.89 -18.66 11.94
CA GLY A 109 5.90 -19.55 13.10
C GLY A 109 4.94 -19.03 14.18
N ASP A 110 5.42 -18.94 15.42
CA ASP A 110 4.63 -18.46 16.57
C ASP A 110 4.68 -16.93 16.75
N THR A 111 5.39 -16.21 15.89
CA THR A 111 5.57 -14.76 16.00
C THR A 111 4.60 -14.02 15.07
N GLY A 112 3.78 -13.14 15.64
CA GLY A 112 2.87 -12.27 14.90
C GLY A 112 3.51 -10.93 14.52
N TYR A 113 3.24 -10.46 13.29
CA TYR A 113 3.69 -9.17 12.77
C TYR A 113 2.50 -8.38 12.25
N GLN A 114 2.39 -7.11 12.67
CA GLN A 114 1.43 -6.17 12.12
C GLN A 114 2.09 -5.24 11.10
N VAL A 115 1.43 -5.01 9.97
CA VAL A 115 1.89 -4.05 8.96
C VAL A 115 1.57 -2.61 9.41
N ILE A 116 2.59 -1.88 9.86
CA ILE A 116 2.45 -0.50 10.34
C ILE A 116 2.43 0.49 9.17
N GLY A 117 3.31 0.28 8.18
CA GLY A 117 3.54 1.24 7.12
C GLY A 117 3.93 0.61 5.79
N LEU A 118 3.45 1.20 4.70
CA LEU A 118 3.71 0.78 3.33
C LEU A 118 4.06 1.97 2.45
N LYS A 119 5.20 1.89 1.75
CA LYS A 119 5.62 2.89 0.76
C LYS A 119 5.90 2.23 -0.58
N ILE A 120 5.27 2.76 -1.62
CA ILE A 120 5.49 2.35 -3.00
C ILE A 120 6.88 2.80 -3.47
N ASN A 121 7.52 1.93 -4.25
CA ASN A 121 8.74 2.29 -4.94
C ASN A 121 8.46 3.33 -6.04
N THR A 122 9.09 4.49 -5.94
CA THR A 122 9.07 5.54 -6.97
C THR A 122 10.43 5.74 -7.64
N SER A 123 11.44 4.94 -7.26
CA SER A 123 12.74 4.95 -7.93
C SER A 123 12.61 4.36 -9.33
N PHE A 124 13.01 5.11 -10.35
CA PHE A 124 13.09 4.65 -11.75
C PHE A 124 14.30 3.75 -12.05
N LYS A 125 15.09 3.39 -11.04
CA LYS A 125 16.31 2.60 -11.20
C LYS A 125 16.00 1.11 -11.05
N SER A 126 16.35 0.31 -12.05
CA SER A 126 16.09 -1.14 -12.09
C SER A 126 17.06 -1.99 -11.25
N MET A 127 17.91 -1.38 -10.42
CA MET A 127 18.94 -2.10 -9.67
C MET A 127 18.37 -2.60 -8.32
N PRO A 128 18.53 -3.89 -7.96
CA PRO A 128 18.13 -4.41 -6.67
C PRO A 128 18.69 -3.57 -5.51
N GLY A 129 17.88 -3.31 -4.48
CA GLY A 129 18.26 -2.48 -3.34
C GLY A 129 18.30 -0.95 -3.58
N SER A 130 18.17 -0.48 -4.83
CA SER A 130 18.00 0.96 -5.14
C SER A 130 16.55 1.45 -5.02
N SER A 131 15.65 0.53 -4.68
CA SER A 131 14.24 0.80 -4.41
C SER A 131 14.09 1.67 -3.17
N ASN A 132 13.21 2.67 -3.24
CA ASN A 132 12.84 3.47 -2.07
C ASN A 132 11.49 3.02 -1.46
N GLY A 133 10.91 1.96 -2.01
CA GLY A 133 9.72 1.31 -1.46
C GLY A 133 10.09 0.48 -0.23
N TYR A 134 9.18 0.39 0.73
CA TYR A 134 9.41 -0.33 1.97
C TYR A 134 8.12 -0.82 2.62
N ILE A 135 8.28 -1.77 3.53
CA ILE A 135 7.31 -2.18 4.52
C ILE A 135 7.90 -1.95 5.92
N LEU A 136 7.08 -1.41 6.83
CA LEU A 136 7.39 -1.29 8.25
C LEU A 136 6.47 -2.25 9.00
N LEU A 137 7.06 -3.20 9.70
CA LEU A 137 6.38 -4.21 10.50
C LEU A 137 6.61 -3.95 11.98
N GLY A 138 5.62 -4.25 12.81
CA GLY A 138 5.76 -4.29 14.25
C GLY A 138 5.55 -5.72 14.75
N GLN A 139 6.51 -6.25 15.48
CA GLN A 139 6.37 -7.54 16.14
C GLN A 139 5.43 -7.41 17.33
N LEU A 140 4.46 -8.32 17.39
CA LEU A 140 3.49 -8.41 18.48
C LEU A 140 4.07 -9.16 19.70
N PRO A 141 3.59 -8.87 20.91
CA PRO A 141 3.98 -9.57 22.14
C PRO A 141 3.74 -11.08 22.14
#